data_AF-A0A376KJD6-F1
#
_entry.id   AF-A0A376KJD6-F1
#
_cell.length_a   1.000
_cell.length_b   1.000
_cell.length_c   1.000
_cell.angle_alpha   90.00
_cell.angle_beta   90.00
_cell.angle_gamma   90.00
#
_symmetry.space_group_name_H-M   'P 1'
#
loop_
_entity.id
_entity.type
_entity.pdbx_description
1 polymer ?
#
loop_
_entity_poly.entity_id
_entity_poly.type
_entity_poly.pdbx_seq_one_letter_code
_entity_poly.pdbx_strand_id
1 'polypeptide(L)'
;MAEWCRNRFEITGKSVCLDVLTQWIEGCETPRYRHAIQQSIQLFLIGCAGLVKPTRTTQYPPYPALVRHGTGMSSPANQAFEQWLGLLVKDAVLDEETIKTIDRLYHQSCIGAVRWGNLPDNAREDNHHVNALSVF
;
A
#
# COMPACT_ATOMS: atom_id res chain seq x y z
N MET A 1 4.10 31.76 15.58
CA MET A 1 4.13 31.43 14.13
C MET A 1 5.45 30.72 13.88
N ALA A 2 5.44 29.57 13.21
CA ALA A 2 6.70 28.91 12.87
C ALA A 2 7.46 29.81 11.88
N GLU A 3 8.75 30.04 12.12
CA GLU A 3 9.65 30.67 11.14
C GLU A 3 9.94 29.64 10.05
N TRP A 4 9.52 29.89 8.81
CA TRP A 4 9.75 28.96 7.70
C TRP A 4 11.12 29.20 7.09
N CYS A 5 11.87 28.12 6.84
CA CYS A 5 13.17 28.20 6.18
C CYS A 5 13.01 28.68 4.73
N ARG A 6 13.79 29.70 4.34
CA ARG A 6 13.90 30.16 2.94
C ARG A 6 15.03 29.40 2.24
N ASN A 7 14.70 28.27 1.64
CA ASN A 7 15.66 27.48 0.85
C ASN A 7 15.80 28.08 -0.56
N ARG A 8 17.04 28.23 -1.05
CA ARG A 8 17.36 28.64 -2.43
C ARG A 8 18.29 27.60 -3.04
N PHE A 9 17.92 27.10 -4.21
CA PHE A 9 18.72 26.14 -4.97
C PHE A 9 19.06 26.74 -6.33
N GLU A 10 20.33 26.62 -6.73
CA GLU A 10 20.81 26.92 -8.08
C GLU A 10 21.36 25.62 -8.65
N ILE A 11 20.69 25.09 -9.67
CA ILE A 11 20.98 23.77 -10.25
C ILE A 11 21.35 23.98 -11.71
N THR A 12 22.55 23.54 -12.10
CA THR A 12 23.06 23.64 -13.47
C THR A 12 23.35 22.23 -14.01
N GLY A 13 23.08 21.99 -15.29
CA GLY A 13 23.19 20.66 -15.87
C GLY A 13 22.71 20.57 -17.32
N LYS A 14 22.61 19.35 -17.84
CA LYS A 14 22.06 19.08 -19.18
C LYS A 14 20.58 19.45 -19.20
N SER A 15 20.13 20.07 -20.29
CA SER A 15 18.73 20.53 -20.46
C SER A 15 17.71 19.43 -20.15
N VAL A 16 17.93 18.22 -20.68
CA VAL A 16 17.02 17.07 -20.46
C VAL A 16 16.86 16.70 -18.98
N CYS A 17 17.91 16.81 -18.16
CA CYS A 17 17.81 16.54 -16.73
C CYS A 17 17.12 17.68 -15.98
N LEU A 18 17.31 18.92 -16.43
CA LEU A 18 16.62 20.09 -15.89
C LEU A 18 15.12 20.06 -16.21
N ASP A 19 14.73 19.56 -17.38
CA ASP A 19 13.32 19.37 -17.75
C ASP A 19 12.64 18.36 -16.83
N VAL A 20 13.27 17.20 -16.57
CA VAL A 20 12.75 16.20 -15.61
C VAL A 20 12.67 16.77 -14.19
N LEU A 21 13.70 17.51 -13.76
CA LEU A 21 13.70 18.17 -12.45
C LEU A 21 12.58 19.21 -12.35
N THR A 22 12.35 19.98 -13.41
CA THR A 22 11.28 20.99 -13.46
C THR A 22 9.91 20.32 -13.41
N GLN A 23 9.72 19.22 -14.15
CA GLN A 23 8.49 18.43 -14.11
C GLN A 23 8.21 17.87 -12.69
N TRP A 24 9.27 17.48 -11.97
CA TRP A 24 9.18 17.05 -10.58
C TRP A 24 8.83 18.21 -9.62
N ILE A 25 9.45 19.39 -9.81
CA ILE A 25 9.16 20.61 -9.02
C ILE A 25 7.72 21.08 -9.24
N GLU A 26 7.23 21.03 -10.48
CA GLU A 26 5.87 21.42 -10.85
C GLU A 26 4.82 20.39 -10.43
N GLY A 27 5.24 19.19 -9.99
CA GLY A 27 4.33 18.12 -9.59
C GLY A 27 3.57 17.50 -10.76
N CYS A 28 4.08 17.65 -11.99
CA CYS A 28 3.51 17.05 -13.20
C CYS A 28 3.80 15.53 -13.28
N GLU A 29 4.68 15.01 -12.43
CA GLU A 29 4.93 13.57 -12.31
C GLU A 29 3.84 12.90 -11.47
N THR A 30 3.21 11.85 -12.01
CA THR A 30 2.23 11.06 -11.26
C THR A 30 2.93 10.30 -10.13
N PRO A 31 2.59 10.57 -8.86
CA PRO A 31 3.29 9.97 -7.73
C PRO A 31 2.91 8.50 -7.59
N ARG A 32 3.63 7.61 -8.28
CA ARG A 32 3.38 6.15 -8.29
C ARG A 32 3.42 5.54 -6.90
N TYR A 33 4.21 6.11 -5.99
CA TYR A 33 4.26 5.70 -4.59
C TYR A 33 2.90 5.86 -3.90
N ARG A 34 2.11 6.90 -4.22
CA ARG A 34 0.77 7.08 -3.63
C ARG A 34 -0.17 5.96 -4.03
N HIS A 35 -0.06 5.51 -5.28
CA HIS A 35 -0.87 4.40 -5.77
C HIS A 35 -0.53 3.10 -5.05
N ALA A 36 0.76 2.80 -4.90
CA ALA A 36 1.22 1.61 -4.15
C ALA A 36 0.78 1.63 -2.68
N ILE A 37 0.80 2.80 -2.04
CA ILE A 37 0.30 2.96 -0.66
C ILE A 37 -1.20 2.67 -0.61
N GLN A 38 -2.00 3.26 -1.51
CA GLN A 38 -3.45 3.02 -1.55
C GLN A 38 -3.79 1.53 -1.79
N GLN A 39 -3.08 0.88 -2.70
CA GLN A 39 -3.21 -0.56 -2.96
C GLN A 39 -2.84 -1.39 -1.73
N SER A 40 -1.76 -1.02 -1.03
CA SER A 40 -1.33 -1.68 0.21
C SER A 40 -2.34 -1.51 1.34
N ILE A 41 -2.93 -0.32 1.49
CA ILE A 41 -4.01 -0.09 2.45
C ILE A 41 -5.20 -0.99 2.14
N GLN A 42 -5.60 -1.11 0.88
CA GLN A 42 -6.71 -1.99 0.50
C GLN A 42 -6.39 -3.47 0.81
N LEU A 43 -5.19 -3.94 0.44
CA LEU A 43 -4.72 -5.28 0.78
C LEU A 43 -4.77 -5.54 2.29
N PHE A 44 -4.33 -4.58 3.10
CA PHE A 44 -4.38 -4.65 4.56
C PHE A 44 -5.82 -4.82 5.06
N LEU A 45 -6.72 -3.95 4.62
CA LEU A 45 -8.11 -3.90 5.05
C LEU A 45 -8.89 -5.18 4.73
N ILE A 46 -8.54 -5.83 3.61
CA ILE A 46 -9.17 -7.08 3.15
C ILE A 46 -8.57 -8.29 3.85
N GLY A 47 -7.29 -8.22 4.21
CA GLY A 47 -6.66 -9.16 5.14
C GLY A 47 -7.32 -9.12 6.52
N CYS A 48 -7.56 -7.91 7.05
CA CYS A 48 -8.31 -7.69 8.29
C CYS A 48 -9.76 -8.20 8.20
N ALA A 49 -10.40 -8.06 7.04
CA ALA A 49 -11.73 -8.63 6.79
C ALA A 49 -11.76 -10.17 6.75
N GLY A 50 -10.60 -10.82 6.65
CA GLY A 50 -10.47 -12.27 6.51
C GLY A 50 -10.84 -12.82 5.14
N LEU A 51 -10.99 -11.95 4.13
CA LEU A 51 -11.27 -12.31 2.73
C LEU A 51 -10.04 -12.92 2.04
N VAL A 52 -8.86 -12.38 2.35
CA VAL A 52 -7.57 -12.97 2.00
C VAL A 52 -6.86 -13.39 3.28
N LYS A 53 -6.18 -14.53 3.24
CA LYS A 53 -5.51 -15.11 4.40
C LYS A 53 -4.11 -15.57 3.98
N PRO A 54 -3.09 -15.41 4.83
CA PRO A 54 -1.76 -15.89 4.48
C PRO A 54 -1.77 -17.42 4.35
N THR A 55 -1.05 -17.95 3.37
CA THR A 55 -0.91 -19.40 3.19
C THR A 55 0.01 -20.04 4.23
N ARG A 56 0.92 -19.26 4.81
CA ARG A 56 1.82 -19.65 5.89
C ARG A 56 1.49 -18.93 7.19
N THR A 57 1.81 -19.58 8.32
CA THR A 57 1.68 -19.00 9.65
C THR A 57 2.71 -17.90 9.85
N THR A 58 2.34 -16.67 9.47
CA THR A 58 3.17 -15.47 9.66
C THR A 58 2.57 -14.65 10.79
N GLN A 59 3.41 -14.19 11.73
CA GLN A 59 2.96 -13.27 12.77
C GLN A 59 3.26 -11.84 12.34
N TYR A 60 2.29 -10.93 12.53
CA TYR A 60 2.49 -9.50 12.38
C TYR A 60 2.29 -8.82 13.74
N PRO A 61 3.35 -8.68 14.55
CA PRO A 61 3.29 -8.12 15.90
C PRO A 61 2.66 -6.71 16.00
N PRO A 62 2.87 -5.79 15.03
CA PRO A 62 2.26 -4.45 15.10
C PRO A 62 0.72 -4.48 14.98
N TYR A 63 0.16 -5.47 14.29
CA TYR A 63 -1.30 -5.60 14.14
C TYR A 63 -1.72 -7.08 14.06
N PRO A 64 -1.88 -7.77 15.21
CA PRO A 64 -2.23 -9.20 15.24
C PRO A 64 -3.59 -9.52 14.61
N ALA A 65 -4.50 -8.54 14.57
CA ALA A 65 -5.81 -8.68 13.95
C ALA A 65 -5.73 -8.96 12.44
N LEU A 66 -4.63 -8.57 11.76
CA LEU A 66 -4.41 -8.86 10.34
C LEU A 66 -4.30 -10.37 10.07
N VAL A 67 -3.79 -11.15 11.03
CA VAL A 67 -3.54 -12.60 10.88
C VAL A 67 -4.45 -13.43 11.79
N ARG A 68 -5.41 -12.79 12.47
CA ARG A 68 -6.34 -13.44 13.40
C ARG A 68 -7.21 -14.51 12.73
N HIS A 69 -7.47 -14.37 11.42
CA HIS A 69 -8.28 -15.31 10.65
C HIS A 69 -7.57 -16.62 10.25
N GLY A 70 -6.31 -16.79 10.67
CA GLY A 70 -5.52 -17.99 10.47
C GLY A 70 -5.02 -18.17 9.03
N THR A 71 -4.61 -19.39 8.70
CA THR A 71 -4.08 -19.72 7.37
C THR A 71 -5.20 -20.06 6.37
N GLY A 72 -5.09 -19.56 5.14
CA GLY A 72 -6.01 -19.83 4.04
C GLY A 72 -5.58 -20.98 3.13
N MET A 73 -6.48 -21.39 2.23
CA MET A 73 -6.17 -22.27 1.10
C MET A 73 -5.13 -21.63 0.18
N SER A 74 -4.35 -22.44 -0.54
CA SER A 74 -3.35 -21.97 -1.52
C SER A 74 -3.99 -21.44 -2.80
N SER A 75 -4.69 -20.31 -2.71
CA SER A 75 -5.21 -19.57 -3.86
C SER A 75 -4.20 -18.50 -4.33
N PRO A 76 -4.25 -18.07 -5.60
CA PRO A 76 -3.38 -17.00 -6.11
C PRO A 76 -3.49 -15.71 -5.29
N ALA A 77 -4.68 -15.39 -4.79
CA ALA A 77 -4.89 -14.20 -3.96
C ALA A 77 -4.25 -14.31 -2.57
N ASN A 78 -4.33 -15.49 -1.95
CA ASN A 78 -3.70 -15.74 -0.65
C ASN A 78 -2.17 -15.78 -0.75
N GLN A 79 -1.64 -16.33 -1.85
CA GLN A 79 -0.21 -16.29 -2.14
C GLN A 79 0.29 -14.85 -2.38
N ALA A 80 -0.48 -14.05 -3.13
CA ALA A 80 -0.14 -12.65 -3.36
C ALA A 80 -0.18 -11.84 -2.05
N PHE A 81 -1.17 -12.09 -1.19
CA PHE A 81 -1.25 -11.48 0.13
C PHE A 81 -0.07 -11.88 1.03
N GLU A 82 0.37 -13.14 1.01
CA GLU A 82 1.55 -13.58 1.76
C GLU A 82 2.82 -12.85 1.31
N GLN A 83 3.03 -12.72 -0.01
CA GLN A 83 4.17 -11.99 -0.54
C GLN A 83 4.14 -10.50 -0.14
N TRP A 84 2.96 -9.87 -0.20
CA TRP A 84 2.78 -8.50 0.24
C TRP A 84 3.01 -8.35 1.76
N LEU A 85 2.50 -9.28 2.58
CA LEU A 85 2.73 -9.29 4.02
C LEU A 85 4.23 -9.41 4.34
N GLY A 86 4.98 -10.19 3.55
CA GLY A 86 6.43 -10.27 3.66
C GLY A 86 7.15 -8.94 3.38
N LEU A 87 6.63 -8.12 2.46
CA LEU A 87 7.13 -6.77 2.22
C LEU A 87 6.81 -5.83 3.40
N LEU A 88 5.59 -5.94 3.94
CA LEU A 88 5.14 -5.13 5.07
C LEU A 88 5.91 -5.46 6.36
N VAL A 89 6.20 -6.74 6.63
CA VAL A 89 6.98 -7.17 7.79
C VAL A 89 8.43 -6.67 7.72
N LYS A 90 8.99 -6.57 6.51
CA LYS A 90 10.35 -6.09 6.28
C LYS A 90 10.48 -4.58 6.23
N ASP A 91 9.36 -3.85 6.33
CA ASP A 91 9.32 -2.40 6.11
C ASP A 91 10.03 -2.00 4.81
N ALA A 92 9.68 -2.71 3.72
CA ALA A 92 10.37 -2.55 2.44
C ALA A 92 10.22 -1.11 1.91
N VAL A 93 11.34 -0.53 1.47
CA VAL A 93 11.36 0.82 0.88
C VAL A 93 10.47 0.86 -0.38
N LEU A 94 9.69 1.94 -0.52
CA LEU A 94 8.82 2.21 -1.67
C LEU A 94 9.63 2.66 -2.90
N ASP A 95 10.55 1.79 -3.34
CA ASP A 95 11.28 1.95 -4.59
C ASP A 95 10.41 1.56 -5.78
N GLU A 96 10.84 1.92 -6.99
CA GLU A 96 10.08 1.65 -8.21
C GLU A 96 9.84 0.14 -8.43
N GLU A 97 10.76 -0.72 -8.00
CA GLU A 97 10.60 -2.18 -8.05
C GLU A 97 9.56 -2.69 -7.04
N THR A 98 9.59 -2.17 -5.80
CA THR A 98 8.62 -2.49 -4.75
C THR A 98 7.22 -2.03 -5.17
N ILE A 99 7.10 -0.83 -5.76
CA ILE A 99 5.85 -0.28 -6.30
C ILE A 99 5.28 -1.18 -7.38
N LYS A 100 6.11 -1.60 -8.36
CA LYS A 100 5.69 -2.53 -9.43
C LYS A 100 5.29 -3.90 -8.87
N THR A 101 5.99 -4.36 -7.84
CA THR A 101 5.67 -5.62 -7.16
C THR A 101 4.32 -5.52 -6.45
N ILE A 102 4.08 -4.46 -5.68
CA ILE A 102 2.79 -4.22 -5.01
C ILE A 102 1.65 -4.15 -6.02
N ASP A 103 1.84 -3.43 -7.13
CA ASP A 103 0.84 -3.33 -8.18
C ASP A 103 0.52 -4.70 -8.81
N ARG A 104 1.55 -5.51 -9.08
CA ARG A 104 1.37 -6.89 -9.58
C ARG A 104 0.63 -7.76 -8.58
N LEU A 105 0.98 -7.71 -7.29
CA LEU A 105 0.33 -8.47 -6.24
C LEU A 105 -1.13 -8.05 -6.07
N TYR A 106 -1.39 -6.74 -6.16
CA TYR A 106 -2.74 -6.19 -6.15
C TYR A 106 -3.59 -6.73 -7.31
N HIS A 107 -3.07 -6.74 -8.54
CA HIS A 107 -3.76 -7.36 -9.69
C HIS A 107 -3.96 -8.87 -9.52
N GLN A 108 -2.96 -9.60 -9.02
CA GLN A 108 -3.04 -11.05 -8.78
C GLN A 108 -4.04 -11.43 -7.70
N SER A 109 -4.24 -10.55 -6.71
CA SER A 109 -5.23 -10.75 -5.66
C SER A 109 -6.68 -10.51 -6.12
N CYS A 110 -6.88 -9.97 -7.34
CA CYS A 110 -8.19 -9.59 -7.88
C CYS A 110 -9.03 -8.69 -6.96
N ILE A 111 -8.35 -8.00 -6.03
CA ILE A 111 -8.97 -7.23 -4.95
C ILE A 111 -9.65 -5.96 -5.49
N GLY A 112 -9.16 -5.38 -6.58
CA GLY A 112 -9.78 -4.21 -7.19
C GLY A 112 -11.21 -4.42 -7.69
N ALA A 113 -11.65 -5.68 -7.83
CA ALA A 113 -13.03 -6.02 -8.16
C ALA A 113 -13.94 -6.17 -6.93
N VAL A 114 -13.37 -6.25 -5.72
CA VAL A 114 -14.13 -6.33 -4.46
C VAL A 114 -14.63 -4.92 -4.13
N ARG A 115 -15.83 -4.60 -4.59
CA ARG A 115 -16.53 -3.38 -4.14
C ARG A 115 -16.73 -3.46 -2.64
N TRP A 116 -16.39 -2.39 -1.92
CA TRP A 116 -16.61 -2.22 -0.47
C TRP A 116 -18.02 -2.59 0.02
N GLY A 117 -19.02 -2.58 -0.87
CA GLY A 117 -20.39 -3.04 -0.58
C GLY A 117 -20.57 -4.56 -0.48
N ASN A 118 -19.61 -5.37 -0.92
CA ASN A 118 -19.66 -6.84 -0.87
C ASN A 118 -18.89 -7.43 0.33
N LEU A 119 -18.33 -6.58 1.21
CA LEU A 119 -17.73 -7.08 2.44
C LEU A 119 -18.83 -7.51 3.44
N PRO A 120 -18.65 -8.64 4.14
CA PRO A 120 -19.56 -9.06 5.20
C PRO A 120 -19.59 -8.00 6.32
N ASP A 121 -20.76 -7.81 6.97
CA ASP A 121 -20.99 -6.68 7.90
C ASP A 121 -19.96 -6.58 9.04
N ASN A 122 -19.48 -7.72 9.53
CA ASN A 122 -18.42 -7.79 10.55
C ASN A 122 -17.11 -7.11 10.09
N ALA A 123 -16.77 -7.20 8.81
CA ALA A 123 -15.59 -6.55 8.25
C ALA A 123 -15.82 -5.07 7.97
N ARG A 124 -17.08 -4.61 7.82
CA ARG A 124 -17.42 -3.20 7.62
C ARG A 124 -17.28 -2.40 8.90
N GLU A 125 -17.67 -2.97 10.03
CA GLU A 125 -17.52 -2.34 11.36
C GLU A 125 -16.04 -2.18 11.74
N ASP A 126 -15.22 -3.22 11.56
CA ASP A 126 -13.76 -3.15 11.80
C ASP A 126 -13.07 -2.17 10.81
N ASN A 127 -13.50 -2.14 9.54
CA ASN A 127 -12.96 -1.20 8.56
C ASN A 127 -13.36 0.25 8.80
N HIS A 128 -14.54 0.52 9.38
CA HIS A 128 -14.95 1.90 9.63
C HIS A 128 -14.06 2.58 10.67
N HIS A 129 -13.60 1.82 11.67
CA HIS A 129 -12.63 2.27 12.66
C HIS A 129 -11.23 2.54 12.07
N VAL A 130 -10.77 1.70 11.14
CA VAL A 130 -9.45 1.85 10.51
C VAL A 130 -9.46 2.93 9.42
N ASN A 131 -10.53 3.03 8.63
CA ASN A 131 -10.68 4.05 7.58
C ASN A 131 -10.86 5.46 8.17
N ALA A 132 -11.47 5.58 9.36
CA ALA A 132 -11.52 6.84 10.09
C ALA A 132 -10.13 7.34 10.53
N LEU A 133 -9.15 6.44 10.69
CA LEU A 133 -7.77 6.79 11.05
C LEU A 133 -6.89 7.11 9.82
N SER A 134 -7.25 6.64 8.62
CA SER A 134 -6.52 6.94 7.37
C SER A 134 -6.95 8.23 6.67
N VAL A 135 -7.85 9.02 7.28
CA VAL A 135 -8.29 10.35 6.79
C VAL A 135 -7.47 11.50 7.42
N PHE A 136 -6.46 11.17 8.24
CA PHE A 136 -5.40 12.09 8.66
C PHE A 136 -4.09 11.77 7.94
#